data_AF-A0A7X3AWR4-F1
#
_entry.id   AF-A0A7X3AWR4-F1
#
_cell.length_a   1.000
_cell.length_b   1.000
_cell.length_c   1.000
_cell.angle_alpha   90.00
_cell.angle_beta   90.00
_cell.angle_gamma   90.00
#
_symmetry.space_group_name_H-M   'P 1'
#
loop_
_entity.id
_entity.type
_entity.pdbx_description
1 polymer ?
#
loop_
_entity_poly.entity_id
_entity_poly.type
_entity_poly.pdbx_seq_one_letter_code
_entity_poly.pdbx_strand_id
1 'polypeptide(L)'
;MENQQNNFEETKDTIRISGDGFYSAPIQNYPTKIKFTSILLSVAFYLSIIYLVLFISYFALSGNAWGLFILIFLGPNLLSIAIGAIFLRIGMEKGNKALLYTSFLLYMLSIILAYDPDWGVYRIAPIVLGILVLIGTLLAKEDKEVLRY
;
A
#
# COMPACT_ATOMS: atom_id res chain seq x y z
N MET A 1 54.18 19.57 35.36
CA MET A 1 53.03 18.93 34.69
C MET A 1 51.86 19.86 34.93
N GLU A 2 51.63 20.91 34.13
CA GLU A 2 51.06 20.89 32.75
C GLU A 2 49.67 20.21 32.77
N ASN A 3 48.52 20.74 32.34
CA ASN A 3 48.00 21.98 31.72
C ASN A 3 46.45 21.78 31.67
N GLN A 4 45.67 22.82 31.31
CA GLN A 4 44.26 22.83 30.84
C GLN A 4 43.24 23.07 31.97
N GLN A 5 42.83 24.30 32.33
CA GLN A 5 42.28 25.41 31.55
C GLN A 5 40.94 25.09 30.85
N ASN A 6 39.90 25.81 31.28
CA ASN A 6 38.83 26.45 30.47
C ASN A 6 37.38 25.97 30.69
N ASN A 7 36.63 26.81 31.40
CA ASN A 7 35.21 27.06 31.15
C ASN A 7 34.96 27.33 29.66
N PHE A 8 33.85 26.85 29.09
CA PHE A 8 33.11 27.47 27.97
C PHE A 8 31.82 26.66 27.77
N GLU A 9 30.70 27.14 28.30
CA GLU A 9 29.66 27.86 27.55
C GLU A 9 28.71 26.94 26.75
N GLU A 10 27.47 26.95 27.25
CA GLU A 10 26.21 26.77 26.53
C GLU A 10 26.17 27.65 25.26
N THR A 11 25.19 27.41 24.38
CA THR A 11 24.95 28.06 23.08
C THR A 11 25.84 27.48 21.95
N LYS A 12 25.32 27.13 20.77
CA LYS A 12 24.55 28.00 19.91
C LYS A 12 24.03 27.21 18.71
N ASP A 13 22.73 27.29 18.48
CA ASP A 13 22.18 27.24 17.13
C ASP A 13 22.99 28.18 16.25
N THR A 14 23.79 27.62 15.34
CA THR A 14 24.40 28.42 14.28
C THR A 14 24.40 27.56 13.03
N ILE A 15 23.24 27.60 12.37
CA ILE A 15 23.16 27.47 10.92
C ILE A 15 24.13 28.51 10.35
N ARG A 16 25.37 28.09 10.07
CA ARG A 16 26.34 28.88 9.33
C ARG A 16 25.93 28.84 7.87
N ILE A 17 25.06 29.78 7.48
CA ILE A 17 24.91 30.18 6.09
C ILE A 17 26.14 31.05 5.78
N SER A 18 27.17 30.43 5.22
CA SER A 18 28.19 31.13 4.45
C SER A 18 28.02 30.68 3.01
N GLY A 19 27.98 31.64 2.08
CA GLY A 19 28.24 31.35 0.67
C GLY A 19 29.56 30.55 0.58
N ASP A 20 29.76 29.70 -0.42
CA ASP A 20 29.63 29.99 -1.84
C ASP A 20 29.42 28.68 -2.60
N GLY A 21 28.64 28.70 -3.68
CA GLY A 21 28.46 27.56 -4.58
C GLY A 21 27.12 26.83 -4.36
N PHE A 22 26.15 27.19 -5.20
CA PHE A 22 24.94 26.40 -5.40
C PHE A 22 25.29 25.05 -6.05
N TYR A 23 25.82 24.12 -5.27
CA TYR A 23 25.53 22.72 -5.51
C TYR A 23 24.11 22.52 -5.03
N SER A 24 23.16 22.54 -5.98
CA SER A 24 21.86 21.93 -5.75
C SER A 24 22.11 20.46 -5.44
N ALA A 25 22.28 20.13 -4.15
CA ALA A 25 22.12 18.77 -3.68
C ALA A 25 20.79 18.29 -4.27
N PRO A 26 20.73 17.13 -4.96
CA PRO A 26 19.47 16.62 -5.46
C PRO A 26 18.57 16.46 -4.25
N ILE A 27 17.61 17.39 -4.10
CA ILE A 27 16.67 17.40 -3.00
C ILE A 27 16.04 16.02 -3.00
N GLN A 28 16.28 15.35 -1.89
CA GLN A 28 15.88 14.00 -1.54
C GLN A 28 14.38 13.84 -1.82
N ASN A 29 14.03 13.42 -3.03
CA ASN A 29 12.66 13.01 -3.39
C ASN A 29 12.41 11.54 -3.02
N TYR A 30 13.46 10.81 -2.64
CA TYR A 30 13.44 9.42 -2.20
C TYR A 30 12.63 9.13 -0.91
N PRO A 31 12.60 9.98 0.14
CA PRO A 31 11.82 9.68 1.34
C PRO A 31 10.32 9.95 1.15
N THR A 32 9.94 10.76 0.16
CA THR A 32 8.54 11.13 -0.10
C THR A 32 7.85 10.06 -0.94
N LYS A 33 8.51 9.56 -2.00
CA LYS A 33 7.97 8.53 -2.90
C LYS A 33 7.76 7.18 -2.21
N ILE A 34 8.69 6.77 -1.34
CA ILE A 34 8.55 5.56 -0.52
C ILE A 34 7.40 5.71 0.48
N LYS A 35 7.24 6.88 1.10
CA LYS A 35 6.10 7.17 1.98
C LYS A 35 4.78 7.11 1.21
N PHE A 36 4.68 7.75 0.05
CA PHE A 36 3.48 7.70 -0.80
C PHE A 36 3.14 6.28 -1.25
N THR A 37 4.14 5.49 -1.62
CA THR A 37 3.97 4.08 -1.99
C THR A 37 3.41 3.27 -0.82
N SER A 38 4.01 3.41 0.36
CA SER A 38 3.55 2.72 1.57
C SER A 38 2.13 3.16 1.97
N ILE A 39 1.80 4.46 1.81
CA ILE A 39 0.46 5.00 2.04
C ILE A 39 -0.55 4.40 1.06
N LEU A 40 -0.28 4.41 -0.25
CA LEU A 40 -1.20 3.86 -1.26
C LEU A 40 -1.46 2.36 -1.05
N LEU A 41 -0.41 1.60 -0.75
CA LEU A 41 -0.49 0.17 -0.52
C LEU A 41 -1.22 -0.15 0.80
N SER A 42 -1.02 0.69 1.82
CA SER A 42 -1.78 0.63 3.08
C SER A 42 -3.26 0.98 2.87
N VAL A 43 -3.58 2.01 2.10
CA VAL A 43 -4.96 2.36 1.74
C VAL A 43 -5.62 1.21 1.00
N ALA A 44 -4.93 0.57 0.05
CA ALA A 44 -5.44 -0.61 -0.64
C ALA A 44 -5.75 -1.76 0.34
N PHE A 45 -4.86 -2.00 1.30
CA PHE A 45 -5.07 -3.00 2.34
C PHE A 45 -6.31 -2.69 3.20
N TYR A 46 -6.43 -1.46 3.71
CA TYR A 46 -7.59 -1.05 4.51
C TYR A 46 -8.89 -1.13 3.71
N LEU A 47 -8.92 -0.69 2.46
CA LEU A 47 -10.08 -0.82 1.59
C LEU A 47 -10.48 -2.29 1.39
N SER A 48 -9.50 -3.18 1.24
CA SER A 48 -9.74 -4.62 1.13
C SER A 48 -10.37 -5.20 2.40
N ILE A 49 -9.91 -4.79 3.59
CA ILE A 49 -10.50 -5.20 4.87
C ILE A 49 -11.89 -4.62 5.05
N ILE A 50 -12.08 -3.33 4.79
CA ILE A 50 -13.38 -2.67 4.86
C ILE A 50 -14.38 -3.38 3.96
N TYR A 51 -14.00 -3.71 2.72
CA TYR A 51 -14.86 -4.45 1.80
C TYR A 51 -15.29 -5.81 2.36
N LEU A 52 -14.35 -6.59 2.92
CA LEU A 52 -14.67 -7.88 3.54
C LEU A 52 -15.60 -7.74 4.75
N VAL A 53 -15.32 -6.78 5.65
CA VAL A 53 -16.14 -6.53 6.83
C VAL A 53 -17.53 -6.04 6.45
N LEU A 54 -17.64 -5.14 5.47
CA LEU A 54 -18.92 -4.63 4.96
C LEU A 54 -19.75 -5.79 4.39
N PHE A 55 -19.11 -6.67 3.63
CA PHE A 55 -19.78 -7.84 3.05
C PHE A 55 -20.27 -8.81 4.13
N ILE A 56 -19.41 -9.18 5.08
CA ILE A 56 -19.76 -10.09 6.18
C ILE A 56 -20.88 -9.48 7.03
N SER A 57 -20.84 -8.17 7.27
CA SER A 57 -21.88 -7.46 8.03
C SER A 57 -23.21 -7.44 7.30
N TYR A 58 -23.19 -7.18 5.99
CA TYR A 58 -24.39 -7.22 5.14
C TYR A 58 -24.99 -8.63 5.10
N PHE A 59 -24.14 -9.65 4.98
CA PHE A 59 -24.56 -11.05 5.03
C PHE A 59 -25.15 -11.42 6.39
N ALA A 60 -24.51 -11.04 7.50
CA ALA A 60 -24.98 -11.31 8.85
C ALA A 60 -26.34 -10.63 9.14
N LEU A 61 -26.56 -9.44 8.60
CA LEU A 61 -27.84 -8.72 8.72
C LEU A 61 -28.93 -9.30 7.81
N SER A 62 -28.54 -9.96 6.70
CA SER A 62 -29.48 -10.42 5.68
C SER A 62 -30.42 -11.54 6.14
N GLY A 63 -30.12 -12.28 7.22
CA GLY A 63 -31.02 -13.18 7.97
C GLY A 63 -31.76 -14.30 7.19
N ASN A 64 -31.65 -14.35 5.87
CA ASN A 64 -32.56 -15.05 4.97
C ASN A 64 -31.76 -15.92 3.97
N ALA A 65 -32.45 -16.88 3.35
CA ALA A 65 -31.90 -17.78 2.32
C ALA A 65 -31.22 -17.06 1.14
N TRP A 66 -31.61 -15.80 0.87
CA TRP A 66 -30.99 -14.94 -0.14
C TRP A 66 -29.50 -14.64 0.14
N GLY A 67 -29.10 -14.53 1.40
CA GLY A 67 -27.70 -14.31 1.76
C GLY A 67 -26.81 -15.47 1.31
N LEU A 68 -27.24 -16.72 1.53
CA LEU A 68 -26.49 -17.91 1.11
C LEU A 68 -26.39 -18.02 -0.42
N PHE A 69 -27.44 -17.61 -1.12
CA PHE A 69 -27.41 -17.53 -2.58
C PHE A 69 -26.32 -16.54 -3.04
N ILE A 70 -26.27 -15.34 -2.47
CA ILE A 70 -25.23 -14.35 -2.78
C ILE A 70 -23.84 -14.88 -2.41
N LEU A 71 -23.70 -15.60 -1.30
CA LEU A 71 -22.42 -16.15 -0.84
C LEU A 71 -21.86 -17.25 -1.76
N ILE A 72 -22.68 -18.06 -2.40
CA ILE A 72 -22.20 -19.11 -3.32
C ILE A 72 -21.57 -18.50 -4.58
N PHE A 73 -22.19 -17.44 -5.09
CA PHE A 73 -21.73 -16.78 -6.30
C PHE A 73 -20.62 -15.74 -6.04
N LEU A 74 -20.68 -15.00 -4.92
CA LEU A 74 -19.70 -13.97 -4.58
C LEU A 74 -18.60 -14.45 -3.61
N GLY A 75 -18.81 -15.59 -2.93
CA GLY A 75 -17.85 -16.21 -2.02
C GLY A 75 -16.47 -16.44 -2.64
N PRO A 76 -16.37 -17.02 -3.85
CA PRO A 76 -15.09 -17.18 -4.53
C PRO A 76 -14.37 -15.84 -4.75
N ASN A 77 -15.09 -14.78 -5.12
CA ASN A 77 -14.56 -13.44 -5.29
C ASN A 77 -13.97 -12.88 -3.97
N LEU A 78 -14.71 -13.03 -2.87
CA LEU A 78 -14.30 -12.58 -1.54
C LEU A 78 -13.10 -13.34 -1.01
N LEU A 79 -13.04 -14.65 -1.25
CA LEU A 79 -11.91 -15.48 -0.87
C LEU A 79 -10.65 -15.05 -1.60
N SER A 80 -10.74 -14.71 -2.89
CA SER A 80 -9.63 -14.14 -3.67
C SER A 80 -9.15 -12.80 -3.11
N ILE A 81 -10.08 -11.92 -2.72
CA ILE A 81 -9.76 -10.62 -2.09
C ILE A 81 -9.08 -10.81 -0.73
N ALA A 82 -9.56 -11.74 0.10
CA ALA A 82 -8.98 -12.05 1.40
C ALA A 82 -7.55 -12.56 1.28
N ILE A 83 -7.31 -13.53 0.39
CA ILE A 83 -5.96 -14.04 0.12
C ILE A 83 -5.09 -12.92 -0.47
N GLY A 84 -5.63 -12.12 -1.39
CA GLY A 84 -4.96 -10.95 -1.97
C GLY A 84 -4.50 -9.97 -0.90
N ALA A 85 -5.33 -9.66 0.09
CA ALA A 85 -5.01 -8.77 1.20
C ALA A 85 -3.91 -9.34 2.12
N ILE A 86 -3.91 -10.65 2.38
CA ILE A 86 -2.85 -11.31 3.16
C ILE A 86 -1.52 -11.21 2.43
N PHE A 87 -1.51 -11.52 1.13
CA PHE A 87 -0.31 -11.40 0.29
C PHE A 87 0.17 -9.94 0.19
N LEU A 88 -0.77 -8.99 0.12
CA LEU A 88 -0.46 -7.56 0.11
C LEU A 88 0.27 -7.16 1.38
N ARG A 89 -0.26 -7.54 2.55
CA ARG A 89 0.35 -7.23 3.84
C ARG A 89 1.73 -7.88 4.00
N ILE A 90 1.86 -9.15 3.65
CA ILE A 90 3.16 -9.85 3.70
C ILE A 90 4.15 -9.22 2.70
N GLY A 91 3.67 -8.82 1.52
CA GLY A 91 4.47 -8.13 0.50
C GLY A 91 4.95 -6.76 0.97
N MET A 92 4.12 -6.03 1.72
CA MET A 92 4.48 -4.77 2.37
C MET A 92 5.51 -4.98 3.48
N GLU A 93 5.27 -5.91 4.42
CA GLU A 93 6.17 -6.19 5.55
C GLU A 93 7.54 -6.69 5.08
N LYS A 94 7.58 -7.51 4.01
CA LYS A 94 8.84 -8.06 3.45
C LYS A 94 9.43 -7.22 2.32
N GLY A 95 8.75 -6.17 1.87
CA GLY A 95 9.14 -5.36 0.69
C GLY A 95 9.31 -6.18 -0.61
N ASN A 96 8.63 -7.34 -0.71
CA ASN A 96 8.80 -8.27 -1.83
C ASN A 96 7.83 -7.95 -2.97
N LYS A 97 8.37 -7.47 -4.09
CA LYS A 97 7.62 -7.11 -5.30
C LYS A 97 6.83 -8.28 -5.88
N ALA A 98 7.36 -9.51 -5.81
CA ALA A 98 6.67 -10.68 -6.35
C ALA A 98 5.34 -10.92 -5.63
N LEU A 99 5.32 -10.77 -4.30
CA LEU A 99 4.10 -10.94 -3.51
C LEU A 99 3.06 -9.85 -3.80
N LEU A 100 3.50 -8.62 -4.07
CA LEU A 100 2.61 -7.53 -4.47
C LEU A 100 1.97 -7.80 -5.84
N TYR A 101 2.75 -8.30 -6.81
CA TYR A 101 2.21 -8.74 -8.10
C TYR A 101 1.27 -9.94 -7.97
N THR A 102 1.57 -10.90 -7.08
CA THR A 102 0.65 -12.00 -6.79
C THR A 102 -0.66 -11.50 -6.20
N SER A 103 -0.62 -10.52 -5.28
CA SER A 103 -1.81 -9.87 -4.74
C SER A 103 -2.65 -9.19 -5.84
N PHE A 104 -2.01 -8.44 -6.74
CA PHE A 104 -2.67 -7.86 -7.91
C PHE A 104 -3.36 -8.90 -8.79
N LEU A 105 -2.68 -10.02 -9.08
CA LEU A 105 -3.26 -11.12 -9.84
C LEU A 105 -4.49 -11.72 -9.14
N LEU A 106 -4.48 -11.84 -7.82
CA LEU A 106 -5.64 -12.31 -7.05
C LEU A 106 -6.79 -11.31 -7.08
N TYR A 107 -6.53 -10.00 -7.08
CA TYR A 107 -7.57 -8.99 -7.28
C TYR A 107 -8.16 -9.06 -8.70
N MET A 108 -7.34 -9.31 -9.73
CA MET A 108 -7.84 -9.52 -11.09
C MET A 108 -8.64 -10.82 -11.21
N LEU A 109 -8.17 -11.90 -10.60
CA LEU A 109 -8.88 -13.17 -10.53
C LEU A 109 -10.25 -13.00 -9.85
N SER A 110 -10.32 -12.16 -8.83
CA SER A 110 -11.57 -11.82 -8.15
C SER A 110 -12.62 -11.22 -9.09
N ILE A 111 -12.22 -10.40 -10.07
CA ILE A 111 -13.13 -9.83 -11.08
C ILE A 111 -13.74 -10.92 -11.96
N ILE A 112 -12.92 -11.90 -12.36
CA ILE A 112 -13.35 -13.03 -13.19
C ILE A 112 -14.29 -13.95 -12.41
N LEU A 113 -14.00 -14.17 -11.12
CA LEU A 113 -14.81 -15.00 -10.23
C LEU A 113 -16.17 -14.38 -9.92
N ALA A 114 -16.31 -13.05 -10.00
CA ALA A 114 -17.60 -12.37 -9.97
C ALA A 114 -18.32 -12.53 -11.33
N TYR A 115 -18.62 -13.76 -11.74
CA TYR A 115 -19.07 -14.15 -13.09
C TYR A 115 -20.39 -13.50 -13.53
N ASP A 116 -21.29 -13.17 -12.59
CA ASP A 116 -22.64 -12.71 -12.91
C ASP A 116 -22.70 -11.20 -13.24
N PRO A 117 -23.15 -10.79 -14.45
CA PRO A 117 -23.19 -9.38 -14.87
C PRO A 117 -24.19 -8.52 -14.09
N ASP A 118 -25.26 -9.10 -13.52
CA ASP A 118 -26.21 -8.34 -12.68
C ASP A 118 -25.56 -7.81 -11.38
N TRP A 119 -24.42 -8.38 -11.00
CA TRP A 119 -23.66 -8.03 -9.80
C TRP A 119 -22.42 -7.18 -10.10
N GLY A 120 -22.45 -6.46 -11.23
CA GLY A 120 -21.36 -5.62 -11.71
C GLY A 120 -20.83 -4.60 -10.69
N VAL A 121 -21.65 -4.15 -9.74
CA VAL A 121 -21.21 -3.24 -8.66
C VAL A 121 -20.12 -3.86 -7.78
N TYR A 122 -20.15 -5.17 -7.56
CA TYR A 122 -19.16 -5.87 -6.74
C TYR A 122 -17.82 -6.05 -7.45
N ARG A 123 -17.77 -5.87 -8.78
CA ARG A 123 -16.52 -5.89 -9.57
C ARG A 123 -15.74 -4.58 -9.47
N ILE A 124 -16.39 -3.48 -9.12
CA ILE A 124 -15.76 -2.16 -9.03
C ILE A 124 -14.69 -2.15 -7.94
N ALA A 125 -15.00 -2.74 -6.77
CA ALA A 125 -14.06 -2.81 -5.65
C ALA A 125 -12.72 -3.51 -6.01
N PRO A 126 -12.69 -4.76 -6.53
CA PRO A 126 -11.44 -5.41 -6.92
C PRO A 126 -10.70 -4.69 -8.07
N ILE A 127 -11.41 -3.99 -8.97
CA ILE A 127 -10.76 -3.13 -9.98
C ILE A 127 -10.00 -1.98 -9.31
N VAL A 128 -10.65 -1.24 -8.41
CA VAL A 128 -10.04 -0.12 -7.68
C VAL A 128 -8.85 -0.61 -6.86
N LEU A 129 -9.01 -1.74 -6.14
CA LEU A 129 -7.92 -2.36 -5.37
C LEU A 129 -6.74 -2.77 -6.27
N GLY A 130 -7.02 -3.42 -7.40
CA GLY A 130 -6.00 -3.81 -8.37
C GLY A 130 -5.20 -2.61 -8.88
N ILE A 131 -5.89 -1.53 -9.28
CA ILE A 131 -5.22 -0.30 -9.75
C ILE A 131 -4.36 0.31 -8.65
N LEU A 132 -4.86 0.39 -7.42
CA LEU A 132 -4.11 0.96 -6.28
C LEU A 132 -2.85 0.15 -5.97
N VAL A 133 -2.96 -1.18 -5.97
CA VAL A 133 -1.83 -2.09 -5.75
C VAL A 133 -0.82 -2.00 -6.90
N LEU A 134 -1.29 -1.91 -8.15
CA LEU A 134 -0.43 -1.76 -9.31
C LEU A 134 0.38 -0.46 -9.24
N ILE A 135 -0.30 0.67 -9.01
CA ILE A 135 0.33 1.99 -8.89
C ILE A 135 1.33 1.98 -7.73
N GLY A 136 0.93 1.49 -6.55
CA GLY A 136 1.82 1.35 -5.40
C GLY A 136 3.06 0.49 -5.70
N THR A 137 2.89 -0.63 -6.42
CA THR A 137 4.02 -1.52 -6.77
C THR A 137 4.95 -0.89 -7.81
N LEU A 138 4.41 -0.15 -8.78
CA LEU A 138 5.19 0.55 -9.81
C LEU A 138 6.01 1.70 -9.20
N LEU A 139 5.42 2.50 -8.31
CA LEU A 139 6.13 3.54 -7.57
C LEU A 139 7.27 2.96 -6.71
N ALA A 140 7.06 1.80 -6.08
CA ALA A 140 8.13 1.04 -5.39
C ALA A 140 9.22 0.50 -6.35
N LYS A 141 8.95 0.42 -7.66
CA LYS A 141 9.92 -0.05 -8.67
C LYS A 141 10.85 1.06 -9.15
N GLU A 142 10.31 2.24 -9.42
CA GLU A 142 11.08 3.38 -9.96
C GLU A 142 12.21 3.83 -9.02
N ASP A 143 12.01 3.78 -7.71
CA ASP A 143 13.02 4.17 -6.71
C ASP A 143 14.30 3.31 -6.75
N LYS A 144 14.24 2.06 -7.24
CA LYS A 144 15.42 1.17 -7.28
C LYS A 144 16.22 1.24 -8.58
N GLU A 145 15.65 1.74 -9.67
CA GLU A 145 16.34 1.83 -10.97
C GLU A 145 17.07 3.17 -11.16
N VAL A 146 16.60 4.26 -10.52
CA VAL A 146 17.27 5.58 -10.60
C VAL A 146 18.58 5.65 -9.80
N LEU A 147 18.79 4.76 -8.82
CA LEU A 147 20.03 4.70 -8.02
C LEU A 147 21.14 3.82 -8.63
N ARG A 148 21.00 3.39 -9.90
CA ARG A 148 21.96 2.51 -10.60
C ARG A 148 22.69 3.19 -11.77
N TYR A 149 22.81 4.51 -11.78
CA TYR A 149 23.63 5.25 -12.74
C TYR A 149 24.54 6.25 -12.04
#